data_AF-S9W7N6-F1
#
_entry.id   AF-S9W7N6-F1
#
_cell.length_a   1.000
_cell.length_b   1.000
_cell.length_c   1.000
_cell.angle_alpha   90.00
_cell.angle_beta   90.00
_cell.angle_gamma   90.00
#
_symmetry.space_group_name_H-M   'P 1'
#
loop_
_entity.id
_entity.type
_entity.pdbx_description
1 polymer ?
#
loop_
_entity_poly.entity_id
_entity_poly.type
_entity_poly.pdbx_seq_one_letter_code
_entity_poly.pdbx_strand_id
1 'polypeptide(L)'
;MANNLIALARRSGEDVQMQRLRNPLAEAQAAKKNEDVVDEEKRFRRRVIVELEAAAKKREIALTGRNTKTVQTVRIAQALSNADKDVAGALSVEDVGGEALRVGDFNGLLRGARSHQATMRILGMMDKLRVETDTAVYAAILASLHHPNYLVEGADPAEVAANQRARYGDDQVADERSTDALGSAKSDYEAYKEKRIAAAKTWFDKCSPSERSADLYNHYLYMLRSPSHAETFNATLEAFRGNTVRTPAETAAVQKFLEQQKEAAQGMKPPSMSPGTADAEESGFVPIIQPPRWTCQPNSKTYELLILRFRYSHDWPAMWALLEEMQAQQVRGTQRLYNILIAEAKQHPPSVFKGRKVQDSARVIMDLYRQMKADRLDVNSLDNTVNLVNAWTSVRTNRRRS
;
A
#
# COMPACT_ATOMS: atom_id res chain seq x y z
N MET A 1 -16.61 -45.35 32.62
CA MET A 1 -17.75 -44.44 32.84
C MET A 1 -17.31 -42.99 32.60
N ALA A 2 -17.34 -42.51 31.36
CA ALA A 2 -17.07 -41.10 31.02
C ALA A 2 -17.75 -40.62 29.72
N ASN A 3 -18.16 -41.53 28.82
CA ASN A 3 -18.72 -41.16 27.52
C ASN A 3 -20.26 -41.05 27.45
N ASN A 4 -21.01 -41.40 28.50
CA ASN A 4 -22.48 -41.33 28.47
C ASN A 4 -23.06 -39.99 28.95
N LEU A 5 -22.27 -39.12 29.59
CA LEU A 5 -22.73 -37.80 30.06
C LEU A 5 -22.66 -36.71 28.98
N ILE A 6 -21.72 -36.81 28.04
CA ILE A 6 -21.57 -35.84 26.94
C ILE A 6 -22.66 -36.04 25.87
N ALA A 7 -23.14 -37.27 25.67
CA ALA A 7 -24.24 -37.58 24.76
C ALA A 7 -25.62 -37.10 25.27
N LEU A 8 -25.80 -37.01 26.59
CA LEU A 8 -27.01 -36.48 27.21
C LEU A 8 -27.05 -34.94 27.21
N ALA A 9 -25.89 -34.27 27.32
CA ALA A 9 -25.81 -32.81 27.21
C ALA A 9 -26.00 -32.28 25.78
N ARG A 10 -25.75 -33.10 24.75
CA ARG A 10 -26.00 -32.74 23.34
C ARG A 10 -27.42 -33.02 22.86
N ARG A 11 -28.26 -33.72 23.64
CA ARG A 11 -29.65 -34.04 23.28
C ARG A 11 -30.71 -33.20 24.01
N SER A 12 -30.30 -32.30 24.90
CA SER A 12 -31.22 -31.42 25.64
C SER A 12 -31.18 -29.95 25.20
N GLY A 13 -30.52 -29.63 24.09
CA GLY A 13 -30.30 -28.23 23.65
C GLY A 13 -31.02 -27.81 22.37
N GLU A 14 -31.59 -28.74 21.60
CA GLU A 14 -32.27 -28.41 20.34
C GLU A 14 -33.68 -28.98 20.35
N ASP A 15 -34.63 -28.09 20.04
CA ASP A 15 -36.05 -28.31 19.79
C ASP A 15 -37.00 -28.41 20.98
N VAL A 16 -37.23 -27.24 21.60
CA VAL A 16 -38.62 -26.80 21.73
C VAL A 16 -38.80 -25.58 20.83
N GLN A 17 -39.31 -25.85 19.63
CA GLN A 17 -39.93 -24.85 18.77
C GLN A 17 -40.90 -24.00 19.59
N MET A 18 -40.73 -22.69 19.54
CA MET A 18 -41.84 -21.76 19.40
C MET A 18 -41.31 -20.50 18.75
N GLN A 19 -41.77 -20.27 17.51
CA GLN A 19 -41.79 -18.98 16.85
C GLN A 19 -42.06 -17.86 17.85
N ARG A 20 -41.02 -17.08 18.16
CA ARG A 20 -41.18 -15.71 18.63
C ARG A 20 -40.32 -14.87 17.72
N LEU A 21 -40.98 -14.38 16.66
CA LEU A 21 -40.66 -13.16 15.93
C LEU A 21 -39.22 -12.67 16.17
N ARG A 22 -38.30 -13.04 15.28
CA ARG A 22 -37.02 -12.33 15.12
C ARG A 22 -37.38 -10.86 14.98
N ASN A 23 -37.25 -10.12 16.08
CA ASN A 23 -37.60 -8.73 16.12
C ASN A 23 -36.39 -7.99 15.54
N PRO A 24 -36.45 -7.42 14.32
CA PRO A 24 -35.32 -6.67 13.76
C PRO A 24 -34.91 -5.49 14.66
N LEU A 25 -35.81 -5.04 15.56
CA LEU A 25 -35.46 -4.09 16.61
C LEU A 25 -34.46 -4.65 17.63
N ALA A 26 -34.49 -5.94 17.97
CA ALA A 26 -33.61 -6.52 18.99
C ALA A 26 -32.18 -6.72 18.46
N GLU A 27 -32.01 -7.09 17.19
CA GLU A 27 -30.71 -7.17 16.51
C GLU A 27 -30.15 -5.76 16.22
N ALA A 28 -30.99 -4.81 15.81
CA ALA A 28 -30.60 -3.40 15.69
C ALA A 28 -30.25 -2.76 17.04
N GLN A 29 -30.95 -3.13 18.12
CA GLN A 29 -30.62 -2.71 19.49
C GLN A 29 -29.34 -3.38 19.99
N ALA A 30 -29.07 -4.64 19.66
CA ALA A 30 -27.81 -5.30 20.01
C ALA A 30 -26.62 -4.74 19.22
N ALA A 31 -26.81 -4.40 17.94
CA ALA A 31 -25.81 -3.72 17.11
C ALA A 31 -25.54 -2.29 17.60
N LYS A 32 -26.59 -1.51 17.92
CA LYS A 32 -26.45 -0.20 18.60
C LYS A 32 -25.74 -0.34 19.94
N LYS A 33 -26.10 -1.33 20.75
CA LYS A 33 -25.48 -1.57 22.05
C LYS A 33 -23.99 -1.92 21.91
N ASN A 34 -23.59 -2.65 20.87
CA ASN A 34 -22.18 -2.90 20.58
C ASN A 34 -21.44 -1.65 20.05
N GLU A 35 -22.08 -0.83 19.22
CA GLU A 35 -21.52 0.42 18.73
C GLU A 35 -21.37 1.45 19.86
N ASP A 36 -22.36 1.55 20.74
CA ASP A 36 -22.36 2.35 21.97
C ASP A 36 -21.25 1.87 22.93
N VAL A 37 -21.06 0.55 23.09
CA VAL A 37 -19.97 -0.01 23.91
C VAL A 37 -18.59 0.29 23.33
N VAL A 38 -18.42 0.20 22.01
CA VAL A 38 -17.15 0.53 21.35
C VAL A 38 -16.86 2.04 21.44
N ASP A 39 -17.88 2.88 21.37
CA ASP A 39 -17.73 4.32 21.52
C ASP A 39 -17.51 4.74 22.98
N GLU A 40 -18.12 4.05 23.94
CA GLU A 40 -17.81 4.18 25.37
C GLU A 40 -16.37 3.75 25.65
N GLU A 41 -15.89 2.66 25.06
CA GLU A 41 -14.52 2.20 25.22
C GLU A 41 -13.51 3.19 24.61
N LYS A 42 -13.80 3.74 23.43
CA LYS A 42 -12.99 4.83 22.84
C LYS A 42 -12.99 6.07 23.75
N ARG A 43 -14.14 6.48 24.29
CA ARG A 43 -14.25 7.62 25.22
C ARG A 43 -13.51 7.37 26.52
N PHE A 44 -13.56 6.14 27.04
CA PHE A 44 -12.79 5.72 28.21
C PHE A 44 -11.29 5.79 27.95
N ARG A 45 -10.80 5.20 26.85
CA ARG A 45 -9.39 5.28 26.45
C ARG A 45 -8.91 6.73 26.29
N ARG A 46 -9.75 7.61 25.70
CA ARG A 46 -9.45 9.06 25.59
C ARG A 46 -9.32 9.72 26.96
N ARG A 47 -10.23 9.44 27.91
CA ARG A 47 -10.18 9.97 29.29
C ARG A 47 -8.93 9.49 30.04
N VAL A 48 -8.65 8.19 30.00
CA VAL A 48 -7.49 7.59 30.67
C VAL A 48 -6.18 8.22 30.18
N ILE A 49 -6.04 8.46 28.87
CA ILE A 49 -4.85 9.09 28.29
C ILE A 49 -4.68 10.54 28.80
N VAL A 50 -5.76 11.30 28.94
CA VAL A 50 -5.73 12.68 29.47
C VAL A 50 -5.40 12.70 30.96
N GLU A 51 -5.97 11.79 31.74
CA GLU A 51 -5.68 11.67 33.19
C GLU A 51 -4.23 11.24 33.45
N LEU A 52 -3.70 10.32 32.64
CA LEU A 52 -2.30 9.90 32.71
C LEU A 52 -1.34 11.04 32.38
N GLU A 53 -1.68 11.93 31.46
CA GLU A 53 -0.88 13.12 31.17
C GLU A 53 -0.93 14.14 32.32
N ALA A 54 -2.11 14.38 32.89
CA ALA A 54 -2.25 15.25 34.06
C ALA A 54 -1.45 14.73 35.26
N ALA A 55 -1.48 13.40 35.49
CA ALA A 55 -0.69 12.75 36.52
C ALA A 55 0.83 12.80 36.23
N ALA A 56 1.25 12.63 34.97
CA ALA A 56 2.65 12.75 34.56
C ALA A 56 3.18 14.19 34.73
N LYS A 57 2.37 15.20 34.37
CA LYS A 57 2.71 16.62 34.56
C LYS A 57 2.82 16.98 36.04
N LYS A 58 1.91 16.48 36.89
CA LYS A 58 1.97 16.66 38.35
C LYS A 58 3.20 16.00 38.98
N ARG A 59 3.78 14.99 38.33
CA ARG A 59 4.96 14.24 38.81
C ARG A 59 6.26 14.60 38.07
N GLU A 60 6.24 15.64 37.24
CA GLU A 60 7.39 16.09 36.42
C GLU A 60 8.02 14.98 35.55
N ILE A 61 7.21 13.97 35.15
CA ILE A 61 7.67 12.86 34.32
C ILE A 61 7.55 13.28 32.85
N ALA A 62 8.68 13.37 32.16
CA ALA A 62 8.72 13.66 30.72
C ALA A 62 8.12 12.48 29.92
N LEU A 63 6.96 12.70 29.30
CA LEU A 63 6.35 11.71 28.41
C LEU A 63 7.17 11.59 27.12
N THR A 64 7.42 10.36 26.67
CA THR A 64 8.11 10.10 25.40
C THR A 64 7.32 10.69 24.22
N GLY A 65 8.01 11.10 23.15
CA GLY A 65 7.40 11.81 22.00
C GLY A 65 6.29 11.08 21.23
N ARG A 66 6.03 9.79 21.56
CA ARG A 66 4.91 9.01 21.01
C ARG A 66 3.62 9.20 21.82
N ASN A 67 3.74 9.47 23.12
CA ASN A 67 2.61 9.74 24.01
C ASN A 67 2.08 11.17 23.82
N THR A 68 2.96 12.15 23.62
CA THR A 68 2.55 13.54 23.34
C THR A 68 1.73 13.65 22.06
N LYS A 69 2.17 12.99 20.98
CA LYS A 69 1.42 12.92 19.69
C LYS A 69 0.04 12.27 19.83
N THR A 70 -0.08 11.25 20.67
CA THR A 70 -1.34 10.53 20.90
C THR A 70 -2.32 11.37 21.72
N VAL A 71 -1.83 12.12 22.71
CA VAL A 71 -2.66 13.00 23.53
C VAL A 71 -3.17 14.21 22.73
N GLN A 72 -2.32 14.81 21.89
CA GLN A 72 -2.69 15.95 21.04
C GLN A 72 -3.75 15.57 19.99
N THR A 73 -3.62 14.40 19.37
CA THR A 73 -4.62 13.90 18.40
C THR A 73 -5.96 13.60 19.06
N VAL A 74 -5.98 13.12 20.30
CA VAL A 74 -7.22 12.91 21.08
C VAL A 74 -7.93 14.23 21.40
N ARG A 75 -7.19 15.28 21.80
CA ARG A 75 -7.77 16.61 22.08
C ARG A 75 -8.38 17.26 20.85
N ILE A 76 -7.71 17.17 19.70
CA ILE A 76 -8.24 17.70 18.43
C ILE A 76 -9.49 16.91 17.99
N ALA A 77 -9.49 15.59 18.14
CA ALA A 77 -10.66 14.76 17.85
C ALA A 77 -11.85 15.05 18.80
N GLN A 78 -11.59 15.48 20.04
CA GLN A 78 -12.64 15.96 20.96
C GLN A 78 -13.15 17.35 20.56
N ALA A 79 -12.27 18.28 20.17
CA ALA A 79 -12.67 19.60 19.68
C ALA A 79 -13.53 19.49 18.41
N LEU A 80 -13.15 18.62 17.48
CA LEU A 80 -13.93 18.33 16.26
C LEU A 80 -15.29 17.68 16.57
N SER A 81 -15.35 16.78 17.55
CA SER A 81 -16.61 16.14 17.98
C SER A 81 -17.55 17.09 18.72
N ASN A 82 -17.02 18.14 19.34
CA ASN A 82 -17.82 19.13 20.06
C ASN A 82 -18.27 20.27 19.13
N ALA A 83 -17.53 20.58 18.07
CA ALA A 83 -17.91 21.57 17.06
C ALA A 83 -19.16 21.18 16.24
N ASP A 84 -19.48 19.89 16.16
CA ASP A 84 -20.74 19.41 15.54
C ASP A 84 -21.99 19.71 16.40
N LYS A 85 -21.83 20.21 17.64
CA LYS A 85 -22.96 20.46 18.55
C LYS A 85 -23.31 21.93 18.78
N ASP A 86 -22.45 22.88 18.39
CA ASP A 86 -22.70 24.30 18.62
C ASP A 86 -22.69 25.13 17.33
N VAL A 87 -23.78 25.88 17.15
CA VAL A 87 -23.96 26.91 16.13
C VAL A 87 -23.00 28.08 16.42
N ALA A 88 -22.14 28.39 15.45
CA ALA A 88 -21.44 29.67 15.29
C ALA A 88 -20.86 30.31 16.57
N GLY A 89 -19.86 29.66 17.18
CA GLY A 89 -18.96 30.29 18.16
C GLY A 89 -17.57 30.47 17.56
N ALA A 90 -17.07 31.70 17.49
CA ALA A 90 -15.71 32.01 17.07
C ALA A 90 -14.69 31.18 17.89
N LEU A 91 -13.92 30.33 17.21
CA LEU A 91 -12.76 29.68 17.80
C LEU A 91 -11.63 30.72 17.93
N SER A 92 -11.68 31.55 18.98
CA SER A 92 -10.50 32.26 19.48
C SER A 92 -9.75 31.30 20.40
N VAL A 93 -8.79 30.56 19.83
CA VAL A 93 -7.79 29.86 20.63
C VAL A 93 -6.76 30.91 21.04
N GLU A 94 -7.07 31.66 22.09
CA GLU A 94 -6.08 32.56 22.70
C GLU A 94 -5.03 31.74 23.44
N ASP A 95 -3.80 31.85 22.93
CA ASP A 95 -2.54 31.97 23.64
C ASP A 95 -2.36 31.10 24.92
N VAL A 96 -2.16 29.80 24.72
CA VAL A 96 -1.55 28.96 25.76
C VAL A 96 -0.03 29.05 25.63
N GLY A 97 0.52 30.11 26.21
CA GLY A 97 1.89 30.17 26.73
C GLY A 97 3.01 30.05 25.71
N GLY A 98 3.24 31.10 24.90
CA GLY A 98 4.57 31.52 24.40
C GLY A 98 5.31 30.59 23.44
N GLU A 99 4.93 29.32 23.33
CA GLU A 99 5.21 28.46 22.19
C GLU A 99 3.97 28.51 21.30
N ALA A 100 4.07 29.27 20.20
CA ALA A 100 3.07 29.26 19.14
C ALA A 100 2.59 27.82 18.91
N LEU A 101 1.27 27.60 19.06
CA LEU A 101 0.60 26.34 18.76
C LEU A 101 1.18 25.77 17.46
N ARG A 102 2.07 24.76 17.56
CA ARG A 102 2.50 23.98 16.41
C ARG A 102 1.32 23.12 16.02
N VAL A 103 0.42 23.71 15.23
CA VAL A 103 -0.75 23.07 14.65
C VAL A 103 -0.27 21.80 13.96
N GLY A 104 -0.61 20.66 14.57
CA GLY A 104 -0.02 19.37 14.27
C GLY A 104 -0.31 18.93 12.84
N ASP A 105 0.76 18.77 12.07
CA ASP A 105 0.88 18.15 10.74
C ASP A 105 -0.44 18.01 9.96
N PHE A 106 -0.87 19.12 9.32
CA PHE A 106 -1.99 19.13 8.39
C PHE A 106 -1.90 18.02 7.33
N ASN A 107 -0.68 17.63 6.94
CA ASN A 107 -0.47 16.52 6.02
C ASN A 107 -0.96 15.18 6.61
N GLY A 108 -0.84 14.99 7.92
CA GLY A 108 -1.39 13.83 8.61
C GLY A 108 -2.92 13.81 8.60
N LEU A 109 -3.56 14.96 8.82
CA LEU A 109 -5.02 15.11 8.72
C LEU A 109 -5.52 14.87 7.30
N LEU A 110 -4.82 15.44 6.30
CA LEU A 110 -5.13 15.23 4.88
C LEU A 110 -5.00 13.75 4.50
N ARG A 111 -3.92 13.05 4.90
CA ARG A 111 -3.76 11.60 4.68
C ARG A 111 -4.89 10.77 5.29
N GLY A 112 -5.44 11.23 6.40
CA GLY A 112 -6.55 10.60 7.10
C GLY A 112 -7.94 10.94 6.55
N ALA A 113 -8.04 11.95 5.69
CA ALA A 113 -9.32 12.40 5.15
C ALA A 113 -10.01 11.28 4.36
N ARG A 114 -11.33 11.17 4.57
CA ARG A 114 -12.18 10.13 3.95
C ARG A 114 -13.20 10.70 2.98
N SER A 115 -13.23 12.01 2.76
CA SER A 115 -14.15 12.65 1.82
C SER A 115 -13.57 13.94 1.27
N HIS A 116 -14.03 14.32 0.07
CA HIS A 116 -13.70 15.60 -0.54
C HIS A 116 -14.06 16.78 0.36
N GLN A 117 -15.23 16.72 1.01
CA GLN A 117 -15.66 17.75 1.95
C GLN A 117 -14.70 17.89 3.14
N ALA A 118 -14.23 16.77 3.71
CA ALA A 118 -13.25 16.80 4.81
C ALA A 118 -11.92 17.40 4.35
N THR A 119 -11.44 17.01 3.16
CA THR A 119 -10.23 17.58 2.55
C THR A 119 -10.34 19.09 2.37
N MET A 120 -11.46 19.58 1.82
CA MET A 120 -11.69 21.02 1.62
C MET A 120 -11.83 21.78 2.95
N ARG A 121 -12.44 21.19 3.98
CA ARG A 121 -12.47 21.79 5.33
C ARG A 121 -11.06 21.95 5.90
N ILE A 122 -10.20 20.94 5.74
CA ILE A 122 -8.81 21.00 6.21
C ILE A 122 -8.03 22.08 5.45
N LEU A 123 -8.17 22.13 4.12
CA LEU A 123 -7.53 23.18 3.31
C LEU A 123 -8.03 24.58 3.68
N GLY A 124 -9.33 24.76 3.96
CA GLY A 124 -9.87 26.03 4.44
C GLY A 124 -9.34 26.44 5.82
N MET A 125 -9.02 25.48 6.69
CA MET A 125 -8.34 25.77 7.96
C MET A 125 -6.87 26.16 7.74
N MET A 126 -6.18 25.50 6.82
CA MET A 126 -4.80 25.86 6.43
C MET A 126 -4.72 27.28 5.90
N ASP A 127 -5.66 27.67 5.03
CA ASP A 127 -5.73 29.01 4.46
C ASP A 127 -5.99 30.09 5.54
N LYS A 128 -6.95 29.84 6.46
CA LYS A 128 -7.20 30.72 7.61
C LYS A 128 -5.97 30.91 8.50
N LEU A 129 -5.14 29.89 8.63
CA LEU A 129 -3.91 29.90 9.41
C LEU A 129 -2.68 30.30 8.59
N ARG A 130 -2.87 30.71 7.33
CA ARG A 130 -1.83 31.12 6.37
C ARG A 130 -0.72 30.08 6.21
N VAL A 131 -1.08 28.79 6.25
CA VAL A 131 -0.15 27.69 5.96
C VAL A 131 -0.09 27.51 4.45
N GLU A 132 1.11 27.64 3.88
CA GLU A 132 1.33 27.48 2.44
C GLU A 132 1.02 26.05 1.98
N THR A 133 0.37 25.93 0.81
CA THR A 133 0.13 24.65 0.16
C THR A 133 1.40 24.21 -0.56
N ASP A 134 2.19 23.38 0.09
CA ASP A 134 3.41 22.81 -0.46
C ASP A 134 3.17 21.46 -1.17
N THR A 135 4.24 20.85 -1.68
CA THR A 135 4.16 19.57 -2.38
C THR A 135 3.81 18.41 -1.44
N ALA A 136 4.09 18.55 -0.14
CA ALA A 136 3.72 17.58 0.87
C ALA A 136 2.21 17.56 1.13
N VAL A 137 1.54 18.71 1.04
CA VAL A 137 0.07 18.84 1.09
C VAL A 137 -0.57 18.11 -0.08
N TYR A 138 -0.12 18.35 -1.31
CA TYR A 138 -0.63 17.62 -2.48
C TYR A 138 -0.37 16.11 -2.37
N ALA A 139 0.83 15.70 -1.94
CA ALA A 139 1.14 14.29 -1.73
C ALA A 139 0.23 13.66 -0.65
N ALA A 140 -0.12 14.40 0.40
CA ALA A 140 -1.03 13.96 1.44
C ALA A 140 -2.48 13.82 0.95
N ILE A 141 -2.96 14.72 0.08
CA ILE A 141 -4.26 14.60 -0.56
C ILE A 141 -4.29 13.40 -1.50
N LEU A 142 -3.25 13.21 -2.32
CA LEU A 142 -3.18 12.01 -3.16
C LEU A 142 -3.15 10.75 -2.29
N ALA A 143 -2.39 10.76 -1.19
CA ALA A 143 -2.34 9.68 -0.19
C ALA A 143 -3.74 9.31 0.38
N SER A 144 -4.65 10.28 0.54
CA SER A 144 -6.01 10.01 1.00
C SER A 144 -6.89 9.34 -0.06
N LEU A 145 -6.65 9.64 -1.35
CA LEU A 145 -7.39 9.07 -2.48
C LEU A 145 -7.09 7.58 -2.70
N HIS A 146 -6.00 7.04 -2.16
CA HIS A 146 -5.74 5.59 -2.16
C HIS A 146 -6.77 4.81 -1.36
N HIS A 147 -7.44 5.46 -0.41
CA HIS A 147 -8.39 4.77 0.45
C HIS A 147 -9.59 4.33 -0.38
N PRO A 148 -9.97 3.03 -0.34
CA PRO A 148 -11.08 2.49 -1.12
C PRO A 148 -12.36 3.31 -0.91
N ASN A 149 -12.58 3.80 0.31
CA ASN A 149 -13.81 4.43 0.80
C ASN A 149 -13.76 5.96 0.78
N TYR A 150 -12.71 6.55 0.21
CA TYR A 150 -12.67 8.01 0.08
C TYR A 150 -13.84 8.47 -0.78
N LEU A 151 -14.70 9.36 -0.27
CA LEU A 151 -15.86 9.91 -0.96
C LEU A 151 -15.46 11.07 -1.86
N VAL A 152 -15.50 10.86 -3.18
CA VAL A 152 -15.27 11.92 -4.17
C VAL A 152 -16.46 12.88 -4.19
N GLU A 153 -16.24 14.11 -4.66
CA GLU A 153 -17.30 15.09 -4.84
C GLU A 153 -18.47 14.52 -5.66
N GLY A 154 -19.70 14.70 -5.17
CA GLY A 154 -20.92 14.21 -5.80
C GLY A 154 -21.16 12.69 -5.70
N ALA A 155 -20.32 11.94 -4.97
CA ALA A 155 -20.53 10.50 -4.76
C ALA A 155 -21.50 10.23 -3.59
N ASP A 156 -22.44 9.30 -3.78
CA ASP A 156 -23.33 8.84 -2.71
C ASP A 156 -22.58 7.85 -1.78
N PRO A 157 -22.49 8.13 -0.47
CA PRO A 157 -21.90 7.22 0.50
C PRO A 157 -22.51 5.82 0.50
N ALA A 158 -23.83 5.70 0.26
CA ALA A 158 -24.53 4.43 0.26
C ALA A 158 -24.12 3.56 -0.95
N GLU A 159 -23.97 4.18 -2.12
CA GLU A 159 -23.50 3.53 -3.35
C GLU A 159 -22.06 3.03 -3.22
N VAL A 160 -21.17 3.87 -2.67
CA VAL A 160 -19.75 3.50 -2.46
C VAL A 160 -19.62 2.36 -1.46
N ALA A 161 -20.40 2.36 -0.39
CA ALA A 161 -20.42 1.27 0.59
C ALA A 161 -21.00 -0.03 0.00
N ALA A 162 -22.05 0.06 -0.81
CA ALA A 162 -22.66 -1.09 -1.49
C ALA A 162 -21.70 -1.73 -2.50
N ASN A 163 -21.05 -0.93 -3.34
CA ASN A 163 -20.11 -1.38 -4.36
C ASN A 163 -18.88 -2.07 -3.76
N GLN A 164 -18.42 -1.62 -2.58
CA GLN A 164 -17.35 -2.28 -1.86
C GLN A 164 -17.76 -3.60 -1.23
N ARG A 165 -18.90 -3.64 -0.54
CA ARG A 165 -19.44 -4.86 0.06
C ARG A 165 -19.66 -5.94 -1.00
N ALA A 166 -20.12 -5.54 -2.18
CA ALA A 166 -20.30 -6.45 -3.31
C ALA A 166 -18.99 -6.93 -3.94
N ARG A 167 -17.90 -6.13 -3.92
CA ARG A 167 -16.60 -6.53 -4.47
C ARG A 167 -15.74 -7.37 -3.53
N TYR A 168 -15.77 -7.08 -2.23
CA TYR A 168 -14.88 -7.70 -1.24
C TYR A 168 -15.56 -8.71 -0.32
N GLY A 169 -16.89 -8.83 -0.38
CA GLY A 169 -17.66 -9.76 0.43
C GLY A 169 -17.72 -9.33 1.90
N ASP A 170 -18.91 -9.43 2.50
CA ASP A 170 -18.99 -9.74 3.92
C ASP A 170 -18.95 -11.27 3.97
N ASP A 171 -18.01 -11.85 4.72
CA ASP A 171 -17.73 -13.30 4.78
C ASP A 171 -18.89 -14.14 5.36
N GLN A 172 -20.11 -13.58 5.45
CA GLN A 172 -21.26 -14.20 6.12
C GLN A 172 -22.51 -14.42 5.28
N VAL A 173 -22.58 -14.05 4.00
CA VAL A 173 -23.75 -14.44 3.18
C VAL A 173 -23.32 -14.84 1.77
N ALA A 174 -22.75 -16.03 1.68
CA ALA A 174 -22.74 -16.80 0.44
C ALA A 174 -24.16 -17.38 0.23
N ASP A 175 -25.10 -16.51 -0.15
CA ASP A 175 -26.38 -16.95 -0.71
C ASP A 175 -26.53 -16.30 -2.10
N GLU A 176 -26.49 -17.18 -3.11
CA GLU A 176 -27.00 -17.05 -4.48
C GLU A 176 -27.16 -15.63 -5.08
N ARG A 177 -26.15 -14.76 -4.96
CA ARG A 177 -26.13 -13.55 -5.80
C ARG A 177 -25.83 -13.96 -7.23
N SER A 178 -26.81 -13.73 -8.12
CA SER A 178 -26.66 -13.83 -9.57
C SER A 178 -25.31 -13.25 -10.01
N THR A 179 -24.61 -13.97 -10.88
CA THR A 179 -23.35 -13.56 -11.50
C THR A 179 -23.43 -12.17 -12.12
N ASP A 180 -24.64 -11.76 -12.55
CA ASP A 180 -24.90 -10.48 -13.20
C ASP A 180 -24.89 -9.32 -12.19
N ALA A 181 -25.41 -9.53 -10.97
CA ALA A 181 -25.37 -8.54 -9.90
C ALA A 181 -23.94 -8.33 -9.36
N LEU A 182 -23.14 -9.40 -9.31
CA LEU A 182 -21.73 -9.32 -8.96
C LEU A 182 -20.89 -8.65 -10.07
N GLY A 183 -21.26 -8.88 -11.34
CA GLY A 183 -20.68 -8.23 -12.51
C GLY A 183 -20.94 -6.73 -12.55
N SER A 184 -22.21 -6.32 -12.33
CA SER A 184 -22.61 -4.90 -12.22
C SER A 184 -21.82 -4.19 -11.11
N ALA A 185 -21.80 -4.74 -9.90
CA ALA A 185 -21.13 -4.08 -8.78
C ALA A 185 -19.60 -3.96 -8.95
N LYS A 186 -18.97 -4.88 -9.68
CA LYS A 186 -17.55 -4.75 -10.07
C LYS A 186 -17.36 -3.59 -11.06
N SER A 187 -18.22 -3.49 -12.08
CA SER A 187 -18.22 -2.40 -13.05
C SER A 187 -18.44 -1.04 -12.37
N ASP A 188 -19.41 -0.97 -11.46
CA ASP A 188 -19.76 0.26 -10.73
C ASP A 188 -18.61 0.73 -9.83
N TYR A 189 -17.94 -0.22 -9.15
CA TYR A 189 -16.73 0.11 -8.39
C TYR A 189 -15.55 0.53 -9.28
N GLU A 190 -15.40 -0.04 -10.48
CA GLU A 190 -14.36 0.37 -11.42
C GLU A 190 -14.62 1.76 -11.98
N ALA A 191 -15.86 2.09 -12.35
CA ALA A 191 -16.27 3.46 -12.67
C ALA A 191 -15.99 4.43 -11.51
N TYR A 192 -16.25 3.99 -10.27
CA TYR A 192 -15.90 4.79 -9.09
C TYR A 192 -14.39 4.98 -8.90
N LYS A 193 -13.59 3.95 -9.19
CA LYS A 193 -12.13 4.03 -9.18
C LYS A 193 -11.63 5.04 -10.21
N GLU A 194 -12.21 5.09 -11.41
CA GLU A 194 -11.89 6.09 -12.43
C GLU A 194 -12.16 7.52 -11.93
N LYS A 195 -13.31 7.75 -11.26
CA LYS A 195 -13.63 9.06 -10.65
C LYS A 195 -12.54 9.51 -9.67
N ARG A 196 -12.00 8.59 -8.86
CA ARG A 196 -10.89 8.90 -7.94
C ARG A 196 -9.58 9.19 -8.66
N ILE A 197 -9.27 8.46 -9.72
CA ILE A 197 -8.06 8.68 -10.53
C ILE A 197 -8.14 10.05 -11.22
N ALA A 198 -9.31 10.41 -11.74
CA ALA A 198 -9.56 11.74 -12.32
C ALA A 198 -9.38 12.83 -11.26
N ALA A 199 -9.94 12.67 -10.06
CA ALA A 199 -9.73 13.61 -8.95
C ALA A 199 -8.25 13.67 -8.52
N ALA A 200 -7.52 12.56 -8.53
CA ALA A 200 -6.09 12.56 -8.25
C ALA A 200 -5.29 13.35 -9.30
N LYS A 201 -5.66 13.20 -10.58
CA LYS A 201 -5.04 13.94 -11.67
C LYS A 201 -5.21 15.45 -11.50
N THR A 202 -6.41 15.92 -11.13
CA THR A 202 -6.62 17.36 -10.91
C THR A 202 -5.76 17.91 -9.78
N TRP A 203 -5.57 17.17 -8.69
CA TRP A 203 -4.66 17.57 -7.60
C TRP A 203 -3.18 17.49 -7.99
N PHE A 204 -2.80 16.51 -8.80
CA PHE A 204 -1.45 16.38 -9.33
C PHE A 204 -1.09 17.52 -10.28
N ASP A 205 -2.02 17.93 -11.14
CA ASP A 205 -1.83 19.00 -12.13
C ASP A 205 -1.84 20.39 -11.50
N LYS A 206 -2.49 20.57 -10.33
CA LYS A 206 -2.39 21.81 -9.54
C LYS A 206 -0.97 22.09 -9.02
N CYS A 207 -0.15 21.06 -8.86
CA CYS A 207 1.25 21.21 -8.45
C CYS A 207 2.12 21.41 -9.70
N SER A 208 2.87 22.51 -9.73
CA SER A 208 3.72 22.87 -10.88
C SER A 208 4.80 21.79 -11.10
N PRO A 209 5.16 21.44 -12.35
CA PRO A 209 6.13 20.37 -12.61
C PRO A 209 7.48 20.52 -11.92
N SER A 210 7.95 21.77 -11.74
CA SER A 210 9.24 22.09 -11.09
C SER A 210 9.24 21.84 -9.59
N GLU A 211 8.09 21.84 -8.93
CA GLU A 211 7.97 21.69 -7.48
C GLU A 211 7.71 20.22 -7.09
N ARG A 212 7.29 19.38 -8.02
CA ARG A 212 6.86 18.00 -7.75
C ARG A 212 7.96 17.18 -7.06
N SER A 213 7.62 16.67 -5.88
CA SER A 213 8.48 15.75 -5.13
C SER A 213 8.28 14.30 -5.55
N ALA A 214 9.27 13.45 -5.26
CA ALA A 214 9.18 12.01 -5.52
C ALA A 214 7.97 11.35 -4.86
N ASP A 215 7.58 11.80 -3.66
CA ASP A 215 6.40 11.28 -2.96
C ASP A 215 5.10 11.57 -3.72
N LEU A 216 4.95 12.77 -4.28
CA LEU A 216 3.79 13.12 -5.09
C LEU A 216 3.68 12.22 -6.32
N TYR A 217 4.80 12.03 -7.04
CA TYR A 217 4.86 11.10 -8.18
C TYR A 217 4.54 9.67 -7.78
N ASN A 218 5.13 9.17 -6.68
CA ASN A 218 4.90 7.81 -6.20
C ASN A 218 3.43 7.56 -5.86
N HIS A 219 2.77 8.52 -5.20
CA HIS A 219 1.35 8.42 -4.86
C HIS A 219 0.47 8.37 -6.12
N TYR A 220 0.76 9.22 -7.12
CA TYR A 220 0.01 9.21 -8.37
C TYR A 220 0.25 7.92 -9.19
N LEU A 221 1.51 7.52 -9.37
CA LEU A 221 1.90 6.28 -10.06
C LEU A 221 1.26 5.04 -9.42
N TYR A 222 1.14 5.00 -8.09
CA TYR A 222 0.51 3.88 -7.40
C TYR A 222 -0.98 3.77 -7.72
N MET A 223 -1.70 4.87 -7.94
CA MET A 223 -3.09 4.83 -8.39
C MET A 223 -3.21 4.32 -9.83
N LEU A 224 -2.22 4.62 -10.66
CA LEU A 224 -2.13 4.18 -12.06
C LEU A 224 -1.56 2.76 -12.24
N ARG A 225 -1.33 1.99 -11.16
CA ARG A 225 -0.68 0.66 -11.23
C ARG A 225 -1.42 -0.38 -12.09
N SER A 226 -2.71 -0.16 -12.37
CA SER A 226 -3.57 -1.04 -13.16
C SER A 226 -3.01 -1.21 -14.58
N PRO A 227 -3.13 -2.39 -15.22
CA PRO A 227 -2.76 -2.54 -16.63
C PRO A 227 -3.57 -1.61 -17.55
N SER A 228 -4.81 -1.28 -17.18
CA SER A 228 -5.68 -0.33 -17.89
C SER A 228 -5.11 1.09 -18.04
N HIS A 229 -4.16 1.49 -17.19
CA HIS A 229 -3.53 2.82 -17.22
C HIS A 229 -2.04 2.75 -17.57
N ALA A 230 -1.61 1.69 -18.26
CA ALA A 230 -0.19 1.48 -18.59
C ALA A 230 0.42 2.67 -19.33
N GLU A 231 -0.30 3.27 -20.29
CA GLU A 231 0.18 4.41 -21.07
C GLU A 231 0.37 5.65 -20.19
N THR A 232 -0.65 6.02 -19.41
CA THR A 232 -0.60 7.16 -18.48
C THR A 232 0.47 6.96 -17.41
N PHE A 233 0.62 5.72 -16.92
CA PHE A 233 1.67 5.35 -15.98
C PHE A 233 3.05 5.57 -16.58
N ASN A 234 3.29 5.06 -17.80
CA ASN A 234 4.58 5.18 -18.47
C ASN A 234 4.92 6.64 -18.79
N ALA A 235 3.95 7.43 -19.25
CA ALA A 235 4.15 8.86 -19.49
C ALA A 235 4.46 9.63 -18.20
N THR A 236 3.77 9.32 -17.10
CA THR A 236 4.05 9.92 -15.78
C THR A 236 5.43 9.50 -15.26
N LEU A 237 5.80 8.23 -15.47
CA LEU A 237 7.10 7.71 -15.09
C LEU A 237 8.23 8.36 -15.90
N GLU A 238 8.04 8.54 -17.20
CA GLU A 238 8.99 9.26 -18.05
C GLU A 238 9.17 10.71 -17.60
N ALA A 239 8.08 11.40 -17.24
CA ALA A 239 8.15 12.75 -16.67
C ALA A 239 8.88 12.81 -15.32
N PHE A 240 8.88 11.72 -14.54
CA PHE A 240 9.58 11.65 -13.25
C PHE A 240 11.04 11.22 -13.41
N ARG A 241 11.28 10.16 -14.19
CA ARG A 241 12.60 9.56 -14.41
C ARG A 241 13.42 10.30 -15.46
N GLY A 242 12.80 11.16 -16.25
CA GLY A 242 13.39 11.90 -17.38
C GLY A 242 13.53 11.07 -18.65
N ASN A 243 13.32 9.75 -18.59
CA ASN A 243 13.36 8.84 -19.72
C ASN A 243 12.59 7.54 -19.40
N THR A 244 12.23 6.81 -20.45
CA THR A 244 11.66 5.47 -20.31
C THR A 244 12.69 4.49 -19.75
N VAL A 245 12.23 3.50 -18.99
CA VAL A 245 13.10 2.45 -18.40
C VAL A 245 13.80 1.64 -19.51
N ARG A 246 13.11 1.43 -20.63
CA ARG A 246 13.62 0.84 -21.87
C ARG A 246 13.15 1.64 -23.07
N THR A 247 13.88 1.56 -24.17
CA THR A 247 13.40 2.14 -25.43
C THR A 247 12.10 1.45 -25.88
N PRO A 248 11.25 2.12 -26.69
CA PRO A 248 10.07 1.49 -27.26
C PRO A 248 10.38 0.20 -28.06
N ALA A 249 11.53 0.18 -28.74
CA ALA A 249 12.01 -0.99 -29.49
C ALA A 249 12.35 -2.18 -28.57
N GLU A 250 13.08 -1.93 -27.48
CA GLU A 250 13.39 -2.96 -26.47
C GLU A 250 12.15 -3.44 -25.73
N THR A 251 11.20 -2.54 -25.47
CA THR A 251 9.92 -2.87 -24.83
C THR A 251 9.11 -3.79 -25.73
N ALA A 252 9.01 -3.48 -27.02
CA ALA A 252 8.34 -4.33 -28.01
C ALA A 252 9.02 -5.69 -28.20
N ALA A 253 10.36 -5.74 -28.18
CA ALA A 253 11.12 -6.99 -28.28
C ALA A 253 10.85 -7.91 -27.08
N VAL A 254 10.86 -7.37 -25.86
CA VAL A 254 10.57 -8.13 -24.65
C VAL A 254 9.12 -8.57 -24.60
N GLN A 255 8.18 -7.73 -25.03
CA GLN A 255 6.77 -8.08 -25.06
C GLN A 255 6.50 -9.25 -26.01
N LYS A 256 7.11 -9.24 -27.21
CA LYS A 256 7.07 -10.37 -28.14
C LYS A 256 7.68 -11.64 -27.54
N PHE A 257 8.81 -11.53 -26.85
CA PHE A 257 9.43 -12.68 -26.19
C PHE A 257 8.54 -13.26 -25.08
N LEU A 258 7.91 -12.40 -24.27
CA LEU A 258 7.01 -12.83 -23.20
C LEU A 258 5.73 -13.46 -23.75
N GLU A 259 5.19 -12.96 -24.86
CA GLU A 259 4.06 -13.55 -25.59
C GLU A 259 4.43 -14.94 -26.13
N GLN A 260 5.58 -15.08 -26.78
CA GLN A 260 6.10 -16.37 -27.25
C GLN A 260 6.31 -17.38 -26.11
N GLN A 261 6.80 -16.93 -24.95
CA GLN A 261 6.91 -17.81 -23.77
C GLN A 261 5.54 -18.24 -23.23
N LYS A 262 4.55 -17.36 -23.23
CA LYS A 262 3.17 -17.70 -22.83
C LYS A 262 2.54 -18.71 -23.79
N GLU A 263 2.74 -18.54 -25.09
CA GLU A 263 2.26 -19.48 -26.12
C GLU A 263 2.95 -20.85 -26.01
N ALA A 264 4.26 -20.87 -25.76
CA ALA A 264 5.01 -22.10 -25.53
C ALA A 264 4.57 -22.82 -24.24
N ALA A 265 4.24 -22.09 -23.17
CA ALA A 265 3.70 -22.65 -21.93
C ALA A 265 2.25 -23.15 -22.07
N GLN A 266 1.50 -22.70 -23.08
CA GLN A 266 0.13 -23.11 -23.37
C GLN A 266 0.01 -24.23 -24.42
N GLY A 267 1.13 -24.82 -24.87
CA GLY A 267 1.15 -26.07 -25.62
C GLY A 267 0.81 -25.97 -27.12
N MET A 268 0.76 -24.78 -27.72
CA MET A 268 0.65 -24.64 -29.18
C MET A 268 2.03 -24.65 -29.85
N LYS A 269 2.44 -25.85 -30.25
CA LYS A 269 3.53 -26.25 -31.18
C LYS A 269 4.95 -25.75 -30.84
N PRO A 270 5.95 -26.65 -30.74
CA PRO A 270 7.34 -26.22 -30.65
C PRO A 270 7.75 -25.55 -31.99
N PRO A 271 8.55 -24.46 -31.97
CA PRO A 271 9.20 -24.01 -33.18
C PRO A 271 10.14 -25.12 -33.66
N SER A 272 9.88 -25.61 -34.88
CA SER A 272 10.79 -26.46 -35.63
C SER A 272 12.06 -25.67 -35.91
N MET A 273 13.06 -25.79 -35.03
CA MET A 273 14.42 -25.32 -35.29
C MET A 273 15.10 -26.35 -36.20
N SER A 274 15.23 -26.02 -37.49
CA SER A 274 16.19 -26.69 -38.36
C SER A 274 17.62 -26.38 -37.87
N PRO A 275 18.50 -27.39 -37.74
CA PRO A 275 19.86 -27.18 -37.27
C PRO A 275 20.70 -26.60 -38.40
N GLY A 276 21.13 -25.35 -38.28
CA GLY A 276 21.89 -24.73 -39.37
C GLY A 276 22.30 -23.29 -39.08
N THR A 277 23.08 -23.08 -38.03
CA THR A 277 24.34 -22.33 -38.03
C THR A 277 24.72 -22.06 -36.58
N ALA A 278 25.89 -22.58 -36.21
CA ALA A 278 26.58 -22.27 -34.99
C ALA A 278 26.90 -20.77 -34.99
N ASP A 279 26.28 -20.05 -34.06
CA ASP A 279 26.76 -18.83 -33.38
C ASP A 279 25.68 -18.39 -32.38
N ALA A 280 25.42 -19.24 -31.38
CA ALA A 280 24.50 -18.95 -30.28
C ALA A 280 25.24 -18.73 -28.95
N GLU A 281 26.50 -18.29 -29.00
CA GLU A 281 27.28 -17.90 -27.81
C GLU A 281 27.08 -16.43 -27.39
N GLU A 282 26.24 -15.65 -28.07
CA GLU A 282 26.10 -14.21 -27.79
C GLU A 282 24.65 -13.71 -27.61
N SER A 283 23.69 -14.57 -27.23
CA SER A 283 22.37 -14.11 -26.76
C SER A 283 22.42 -13.63 -25.29
N GLY A 284 23.45 -12.82 -25.00
CA GLY A 284 23.53 -11.98 -23.82
C GLY A 284 22.53 -10.83 -23.94
N PHE A 285 21.23 -11.14 -23.92
CA PHE A 285 20.23 -10.10 -23.69
C PHE A 285 20.35 -9.70 -22.21
N VAL A 286 21.31 -8.82 -21.95
CA VAL A 286 21.39 -7.98 -20.76
C VAL A 286 20.54 -6.76 -21.12
N PRO A 287 19.28 -6.68 -20.69
CA PRO A 287 18.55 -5.44 -20.84
C PRO A 287 19.15 -4.42 -19.88
N ILE A 288 20.07 -3.64 -20.41
CA ILE A 288 20.67 -2.49 -19.78
C ILE A 288 19.57 -1.42 -19.80
N ILE A 289 18.77 -1.36 -18.73
CA ILE A 289 17.83 -0.25 -18.54
C ILE A 289 18.56 1.07 -18.79
N GLN A 290 17.90 2.04 -19.41
CA GLN A 290 18.55 3.31 -19.69
C GLN A 290 18.99 3.97 -18.38
N PRO A 291 20.14 4.68 -18.32
CA PRO A 291 20.50 5.41 -17.11
C PRO A 291 19.42 6.46 -16.79
N PRO A 292 18.97 6.58 -15.53
CA PRO A 292 17.90 7.51 -15.18
C PRO A 292 18.38 8.96 -15.25
N ARG A 293 17.47 9.89 -15.56
CA ARG A 293 17.67 11.34 -15.51
C ARG A 293 16.61 11.99 -14.63
N TRP A 294 16.60 11.57 -13.37
CA TRP A 294 15.59 11.94 -12.38
C TRP A 294 15.36 13.45 -12.32
N THR A 295 14.10 13.87 -12.44
CA THR A 295 13.73 15.28 -12.27
C THR A 295 13.80 15.70 -10.80
N CYS A 296 13.51 14.76 -9.88
CA CYS A 296 13.76 14.91 -8.46
C CYS A 296 14.27 13.59 -7.85
N GLN A 297 14.99 13.67 -6.73
CA GLN A 297 15.68 12.51 -6.14
C GLN A 297 14.71 11.37 -5.81
N PRO A 298 14.94 10.15 -6.33
CA PRO A 298 14.07 9.01 -6.05
C PRO A 298 14.20 8.57 -4.60
N ASN A 299 13.15 7.93 -4.08
CA ASN A 299 13.15 7.39 -2.72
C ASN A 299 12.86 5.89 -2.70
N SER A 300 12.85 5.29 -1.50
CA SER A 300 12.67 3.86 -1.31
C SER A 300 11.36 3.33 -1.92
N LYS A 301 10.29 4.14 -1.87
CA LYS A 301 8.98 3.76 -2.44
C LYS A 301 8.98 3.82 -3.97
N THR A 302 9.77 4.72 -4.56
CA THR A 302 9.93 4.81 -6.02
C THR A 302 10.41 3.48 -6.58
N TYR A 303 11.53 2.96 -6.06
CA TYR A 303 12.06 1.68 -6.51
C TYR A 303 11.17 0.50 -6.13
N GLU A 304 10.54 0.50 -4.95
CA GLU A 304 9.55 -0.54 -4.61
C GLU A 304 8.43 -0.62 -5.65
N LEU A 305 7.88 0.52 -6.07
CA LEU A 305 6.79 0.60 -7.03
C LEU A 305 7.23 0.15 -8.43
N LEU A 306 8.41 0.58 -8.88
CA LEU A 306 8.94 0.21 -10.19
C LEU A 306 9.23 -1.28 -10.27
N ILE A 307 9.95 -1.82 -9.29
CA ILE A 307 10.29 -3.25 -9.23
C ILE A 307 9.00 -4.09 -9.18
N LEU A 308 8.00 -3.68 -8.39
CA LEU A 308 6.69 -4.35 -8.36
C LEU A 308 5.99 -4.33 -9.73
N ARG A 309 6.06 -3.23 -10.48
CA ARG A 309 5.45 -3.15 -11.82
C ARG A 309 6.08 -4.17 -12.77
N PHE A 310 7.40 -4.26 -12.82
CA PHE A 310 8.11 -5.21 -13.69
C PHE A 310 7.93 -6.67 -13.25
N ARG A 311 7.76 -6.89 -11.94
CA ARG A 311 7.33 -8.19 -11.40
C ARG A 311 5.96 -8.60 -11.95
N TYR A 312 4.97 -7.69 -11.96
CA TYR A 312 3.63 -8.00 -12.48
C TYR A 312 3.60 -8.20 -14.01
N SER A 313 4.53 -7.60 -14.75
CA SER A 313 4.69 -7.84 -16.19
C SER A 313 5.59 -9.04 -16.51
N HIS A 314 6.07 -9.78 -15.50
CA HIS A 314 7.01 -10.90 -15.65
C HIS A 314 8.34 -10.54 -16.34
N ASP A 315 8.77 -9.29 -16.21
CA ASP A 315 10.02 -8.80 -16.77
C ASP A 315 11.12 -8.80 -15.69
N TRP A 316 11.59 -10.00 -15.37
CA TRP A 316 12.60 -10.24 -14.35
C TRP A 316 13.92 -9.50 -14.61
N PRO A 317 14.44 -9.44 -15.85
CA PRO A 317 15.68 -8.71 -16.11
C PRO A 317 15.58 -7.21 -15.79
N ALA A 318 14.48 -6.54 -16.14
CA ALA A 318 14.28 -5.13 -15.76
C ALA A 318 14.17 -4.97 -14.24
N MET A 319 13.47 -5.89 -13.58
CA MET A 319 13.31 -5.90 -12.13
C MET A 319 14.67 -5.93 -11.41
N TRP A 320 15.59 -6.79 -11.84
CA TRP A 320 16.92 -6.91 -11.26
C TRP A 320 17.82 -5.72 -11.59
N ALA A 321 17.75 -5.20 -12.82
CA ALA A 321 18.50 -4.01 -13.22
C ALA A 321 18.09 -2.76 -12.40
N LEU A 322 16.79 -2.60 -12.11
CA LEU A 322 16.31 -1.51 -11.26
C LEU A 322 16.80 -1.61 -9.81
N LEU A 323 17.02 -2.82 -9.30
CA LEU A 323 17.63 -3.01 -7.99
C LEU A 323 19.10 -2.58 -7.98
N GLU A 324 19.84 -2.85 -9.06
CA GLU A 324 21.22 -2.37 -9.21
C GLU A 324 21.26 -0.84 -9.35
N GLU A 325 20.32 -0.25 -10.09
CA GLU A 325 20.17 1.21 -10.17
C GLU A 325 19.89 1.82 -8.80
N MET A 326 18.96 1.25 -8.03
CA MET A 326 18.65 1.70 -6.66
C MET A 326 19.91 1.72 -5.76
N GLN A 327 20.73 0.68 -5.86
CA GLN A 327 21.98 0.57 -5.10
C GLN A 327 23.02 1.58 -5.59
N ALA A 328 23.14 1.80 -6.91
CA ALA A 328 24.02 2.81 -7.47
C ALA A 328 23.63 4.23 -7.02
N GLN A 329 22.34 4.51 -6.92
CA GLN A 329 21.79 5.77 -6.41
C GLN A 329 21.81 5.88 -4.87
N GLN A 330 22.34 4.86 -4.17
CA GLN A 330 22.41 4.82 -2.69
C GLN A 330 21.05 4.97 -2.00
N VAL A 331 19.96 4.56 -2.67
CA VAL A 331 18.62 4.59 -2.10
C VAL A 331 18.39 3.33 -1.28
N ARG A 332 17.95 3.50 -0.02
CA ARG A 332 17.63 2.38 0.87
C ARG A 332 16.39 1.65 0.39
N GLY A 333 16.43 0.32 0.38
CA GLY A 333 15.26 -0.50 0.09
C GLY A 333 14.27 -0.56 1.27
N THR A 334 13.05 -1.02 1.01
CA THR A 334 12.07 -1.32 2.06
C THR A 334 12.10 -2.80 2.41
N GLN A 335 11.67 -3.15 3.63
CA GLN A 335 11.58 -4.55 4.05
C GLN A 335 10.68 -5.38 3.12
N ARG A 336 9.55 -4.78 2.70
CA ARG A 336 8.63 -5.40 1.75
C ARG A 336 9.30 -5.70 0.42
N LEU A 337 10.05 -4.74 -0.14
CA LEU A 337 10.79 -4.91 -1.39
C LEU A 337 11.76 -6.09 -1.31
N TYR A 338 12.59 -6.17 -0.27
CA TYR A 338 13.55 -7.27 -0.14
C TYR A 338 12.88 -8.63 0.03
N ASN A 339 11.79 -8.72 0.80
CA ASN A 339 11.05 -9.98 0.95
C ASN A 339 10.51 -10.47 -0.41
N ILE A 340 10.03 -9.57 -1.27
CA ILE A 340 9.61 -9.89 -2.63
C ILE A 340 10.79 -10.38 -3.47
N LEU A 341 11.91 -9.65 -3.46
CA LEU A 341 13.11 -10.02 -4.22
C LEU A 341 13.67 -11.39 -3.78
N ILE A 342 13.63 -11.72 -2.49
CA ILE A 342 14.06 -13.03 -1.99
C ILE A 342 13.15 -14.15 -2.50
N ALA A 343 11.84 -13.91 -2.58
CA ALA A 343 10.90 -14.87 -3.15
C ALA A 343 11.17 -15.07 -4.65
N GLU A 344 11.33 -13.98 -5.40
CA GLU A 344 11.61 -14.05 -6.85
C GLU A 344 13.00 -14.60 -7.16
N ALA A 345 14.02 -14.35 -6.35
CA ALA A 345 15.36 -14.91 -6.54
C ALA A 345 15.37 -16.45 -6.56
N LYS A 346 14.44 -17.09 -5.84
CA LYS A 346 14.32 -18.55 -5.83
C LYS A 346 13.75 -19.11 -7.14
N GLN A 347 12.80 -18.39 -7.74
CA GLN A 347 12.08 -18.84 -8.95
C GLN A 347 12.76 -18.35 -10.24
N HIS A 348 13.24 -17.11 -10.22
CA HIS A 348 13.76 -16.37 -11.37
C HIS A 348 15.04 -15.60 -10.98
N PRO A 349 16.15 -16.30 -10.67
CA PRO A 349 17.41 -15.63 -10.35
C PRO A 349 17.94 -14.84 -11.56
N PRO A 350 18.59 -13.68 -11.33
CA PRO A 350 19.23 -12.93 -12.40
C PRO A 350 20.40 -13.74 -13.00
N SER A 351 20.67 -13.58 -14.29
CA SER A 351 21.83 -14.21 -14.95
C SER A 351 23.15 -13.57 -14.52
N VAL A 352 23.14 -12.26 -14.24
CA VAL A 352 24.26 -11.47 -13.73
C VAL A 352 23.76 -10.64 -12.55
N PHE A 353 24.51 -10.63 -11.45
CA PHE A 353 24.20 -9.81 -10.29
C PHE A 353 25.48 -9.17 -9.73
N LYS A 354 25.49 -7.84 -9.61
CA LYS A 354 26.67 -7.05 -9.21
C LYS A 354 27.90 -7.37 -10.08
N GLY A 355 27.71 -7.45 -11.39
CA GLY A 355 28.77 -7.74 -12.36
C GLY A 355 29.31 -9.18 -12.34
N ARG A 356 28.66 -10.11 -11.62
CA ARG A 356 29.08 -11.52 -11.53
C ARG A 356 28.02 -12.42 -12.13
N LYS A 357 28.44 -13.39 -12.96
CA LYS A 357 27.54 -14.44 -13.47
C LYS A 357 27.00 -15.25 -12.30
N VAL A 358 25.68 -15.35 -12.21
CA VAL A 358 25.01 -16.08 -11.13
C VAL A 358 24.97 -17.56 -11.50
N GLN A 359 25.62 -18.37 -10.69
CA GLN A 359 25.59 -19.84 -10.82
C GLN A 359 24.60 -20.48 -9.83
N ASP A 360 24.26 -19.78 -8.74
CA ASP A 360 23.44 -20.31 -7.65
C ASP A 360 22.56 -19.18 -7.08
N SER A 361 21.24 -19.38 -7.08
CA SER A 361 20.25 -18.44 -6.53
C SER A 361 20.47 -18.18 -5.04
N ALA A 362 21.04 -19.14 -4.32
CA ALA A 362 21.36 -19.00 -2.91
C ALA A 362 22.38 -17.88 -2.65
N ARG A 363 23.31 -17.62 -3.57
CA ARG A 363 24.27 -16.49 -3.44
C ARG A 363 23.57 -15.14 -3.57
N VAL A 364 22.60 -15.03 -4.48
CA VAL A 364 21.79 -13.81 -4.65
C VAL A 364 20.99 -13.53 -3.37
N ILE A 365 20.34 -14.55 -2.80
CA ILE A 365 19.58 -14.44 -1.56
C ILE A 365 20.48 -13.96 -0.39
N MET A 366 21.67 -14.53 -0.25
CA MET A 366 22.63 -14.10 0.78
C MET A 366 23.07 -12.64 0.59
N ASP A 367 23.30 -12.21 -0.66
CA ASP A 367 23.66 -10.82 -0.97
C ASP A 367 22.51 -9.85 -0.69
N LEU A 368 21.25 -10.25 -0.95
CA LEU A 368 20.06 -9.48 -0.58
C LEU A 368 19.93 -9.30 0.94
N TYR A 369 20.17 -10.35 1.73
CA TYR A 369 20.17 -10.24 3.19
C TYR A 369 21.27 -9.34 3.75
N ARG A 370 22.48 -9.38 3.15
CA ARG A 370 23.54 -8.43 3.52
C ARG A 370 23.10 -6.99 3.23
N GLN A 371 22.41 -6.78 2.12
CA GLN A 371 21.88 -5.46 1.77
C GLN A 371 20.78 -5.01 2.75
N MET A 372 19.84 -5.89 3.10
CA MET A 372 18.81 -5.59 4.13
C MET A 372 19.44 -5.15 5.45
N LYS A 373 20.51 -5.83 5.88
CA LYS A 373 21.25 -5.48 7.09
C LYS A 373 21.96 -4.13 6.95
N ALA A 374 22.57 -3.85 5.80
CA ALA A 374 23.22 -2.57 5.52
C ALA A 374 22.19 -1.40 5.58
N ASP A 375 20.98 -1.64 5.11
CA ASP A 375 19.86 -0.69 5.14
C ASP A 375 19.20 -0.57 6.52
N ARG A 376 19.72 -1.29 7.54
CA ARG A 376 19.21 -1.33 8.92
C ARG A 376 17.78 -1.84 9.04
N LEU A 377 17.39 -2.77 8.17
CA LEU A 377 16.09 -3.42 8.21
C LEU A 377 16.13 -4.65 9.12
N ASP A 378 14.96 -5.03 9.66
CA ASP A 378 14.86 -6.22 10.49
C ASP A 378 14.93 -7.50 9.64
N VAL A 379 16.00 -8.26 9.84
CA VAL A 379 16.28 -9.54 9.16
C VAL A 379 15.84 -10.73 10.03
N ASN A 380 15.45 -10.48 11.29
CA ASN A 380 15.26 -11.54 12.29
C ASN A 380 13.85 -12.18 12.25
N SER A 381 13.05 -11.95 11.21
CA SER A 381 11.81 -12.71 11.06
C SER A 381 12.14 -14.19 10.84
N LEU A 382 11.32 -15.08 11.39
CA LEU A 382 11.52 -16.53 11.30
C LEU A 382 11.69 -16.97 9.84
N ASP A 383 10.83 -16.49 8.94
CA ASP A 383 10.90 -16.80 7.51
C ASP A 383 12.22 -16.35 6.88
N ASN A 384 12.72 -15.17 7.27
CA ASN A 384 13.98 -14.64 6.75
C ASN A 384 15.17 -15.46 7.23
N THR A 385 15.17 -15.85 8.51
CA THR A 385 16.22 -16.70 9.08
C THR A 385 16.24 -18.09 8.45
N VAL A 386 15.08 -18.73 8.23
CA VAL A 386 14.98 -20.04 7.56
C VAL A 386 15.47 -19.96 6.11
N ASN A 387 15.06 -18.93 5.37
CA ASN A 387 15.51 -18.71 3.99
C ASN A 387 17.03 -18.49 3.90
N LEU A 388 17.60 -17.72 4.83
CA LEU A 388 19.03 -17.48 4.92
C LEU A 388 19.80 -18.77 5.23
N VAL A 389 19.33 -19.56 6.20
CA VAL A 389 19.96 -20.83 6.57
C VAL A 389 19.92 -21.82 5.40
N ASN A 390 18.79 -21.93 4.71
CA ASN A 390 18.65 -22.79 3.53
C ASN A 390 19.56 -22.36 2.37
N ALA A 391 19.68 -21.05 2.14
CA ALA A 391 20.61 -20.53 1.14
C ALA A 391 22.07 -20.82 1.54
N TRP A 392 22.43 -20.61 2.81
CA TRP A 392 23.79 -20.84 3.29
C TRP A 392 24.18 -22.32 3.25
N THR A 393 23.27 -23.24 3.61
CA THR A 393 23.50 -24.69 3.51
C THR A 393 23.70 -25.11 2.05
N SER A 394 22.89 -24.59 1.12
CA SER A 394 23.04 -24.84 -0.33
C SER A 394 24.39 -24.39 -0.89
N VAL A 395 24.83 -23.16 -0.56
CA VAL A 395 26.14 -22.66 -1.01
C VAL A 395 27.28 -23.52 -0.45
N ARG A 396 27.14 -24.00 0.79
CA ARG A 396 28.15 -24.82 1.46
C ARG A 396 28.23 -26.24 0.92
N THR A 397 27.10 -26.85 0.57
CA THR A 397 27.07 -28.20 -0.06
C THR A 397 27.64 -28.16 -1.47
N ASN A 398 27.29 -27.15 -2.27
CA ASN A 398 27.82 -26.98 -3.62
C ASN A 398 29.35 -26.77 -3.63
N ARG A 399 29.88 -25.99 -2.68
CA ARG A 399 31.33 -25.79 -2.52
C ARG A 399 32.10 -27.05 -2.09
N ARG A 400 31.41 -28.06 -1.52
CA ARG A 400 32.02 -29.35 -1.15
C ARG A 400 31.98 -30.38 -2.28
N ARG A 401 31.22 -30.11 -3.35
CA ARG A 401 31.06 -30.99 -4.51
C ARG A 401 31.88 -30.53 -5.73
N SER A 402 32.26 -29.25 -5.78
CA SER A 402 33.32 -28.72 -6.66
C SER A 402 34.69 -28.97 -6.06
#